data_AF-Q9HDH0-F1
#
_entry.id   AF-Q9HDH0-F1
#
_cell.length_a   1.000
_cell.length_b   1.000
_cell.length_c   1.000
_cell.angle_alpha   90.00
_cell.angle_beta   90.00
_cell.angle_gamma   90.00
#
_symmetry.space_group_name_H-M   'P 1'
#
loop_
_entity.id
_entity.type
_entity.pdbx_description
1 polymer ?
#
loop_
_entity_poly.entity_id
_entity_poly.type
_entity_poly.pdbx_seq_one_letter_code
_entity_poly.pdbx_strand_id
1 'polypeptide(L)'
;EDFPAHSNYCELVLIDMEERRGQHSPVFPHVGTDTRVTLRNDTRNNGKSVWPLVTGTFGGVDFLHSVLGEANDHFTQSEVDEMNDALLTAEQLTKG
;
A
#
# COMPACT_ATOMS: atom_id res chain seq x y z
N GLU A 1 20.71 0.10 -7.76
CA GLU A 1 20.95 -0.61 -9.03
C GLU A 1 19.84 -1.64 -9.33
N ASP A 2 18.97 -1.97 -8.37
CA ASP A 2 18.03 -3.09 -8.50
C ASP A 2 16.58 -2.70 -8.84
N PHE A 3 16.34 -1.50 -9.35
CA PHE A 3 14.96 -1.03 -9.64
C PHE A 3 14.21 -1.95 -10.60
N PRO A 4 14.77 -2.38 -11.75
CA PRO A 4 14.07 -3.30 -12.65
C PRO A 4 13.90 -4.72 -12.10
N ALA A 5 14.70 -5.11 -11.09
CA ALA A 5 14.63 -6.42 -10.44
C ALA A 5 13.57 -6.48 -9.33
N HIS A 6 13.24 -5.33 -8.73
CA HIS A 6 12.25 -5.21 -7.65
C HIS A 6 10.97 -4.47 -8.07
N SER A 7 10.79 -4.23 -9.36
CA SER A 7 9.60 -3.58 -9.90
C SER A 7 9.08 -4.29 -11.13
N ASN A 8 7.83 -3.99 -11.51
CA ASN A 8 7.30 -4.38 -12.82
C ASN A 8 7.74 -3.41 -13.94
N TYR A 9 8.79 -2.59 -13.74
CA TYR A 9 9.16 -1.57 -14.72
C TYR A 9 9.52 -2.15 -16.10
N CYS A 10 10.27 -3.26 -16.15
CA CYS A 10 10.61 -3.91 -17.42
C CYS A 10 9.37 -4.35 -18.20
N GLU A 11 8.38 -4.91 -17.52
CA GLU A 11 7.10 -5.32 -18.10
C GLU A 11 6.37 -4.11 -18.70
N LEU A 12 6.24 -3.03 -17.93
CA LEU A 12 5.57 -1.81 -18.39
C LEU A 12 6.25 -1.19 -19.61
N VAL A 13 7.59 -1.21 -19.66
CA VAL A 13 8.35 -0.72 -20.81
C VAL A 13 8.10 -1.58 -22.05
N LEU A 14 8.08 -2.91 -21.91
CA LEU A 14 7.79 -3.81 -23.04
C LEU A 14 6.38 -3.59 -23.59
N ILE A 15 5.38 -3.41 -22.72
CA ILE A 15 4.02 -3.12 -23.14
C ILE A 15 3.96 -1.78 -23.89
N ASP A 16 4.54 -0.73 -23.32
CA ASP A 16 4.56 0.62 -23.94
C ASP A 16 5.31 0.63 -25.29
N MET A 17 6.38 -0.16 -25.44
CA MET A 17 7.10 -0.29 -26.71
C MET A 17 6.22 -0.91 -27.82
N GLU A 18 5.48 -1.97 -27.51
CA GLU A 18 4.58 -2.62 -28.48
C GLU A 18 3.37 -1.72 -28.82
N GLU A 19 2.80 -1.04 -27.82
CA GLU A 19 1.71 -0.09 -28.05
C GLU A 19 2.14 1.08 -28.96
N ARG A 20 3.36 1.60 -28.79
CA ARG A 20 3.92 2.63 -29.70
C ARG A 20 4.17 2.12 -31.11
N ARG A 21 4.37 0.82 -31.29
CA ARG A 21 4.45 0.16 -32.60
C ARG A 21 3.07 -0.12 -33.21
N GLY A 22 1.99 0.20 -32.50
CA GLY A 22 0.62 -0.09 -32.93
C GLY A 22 0.26 -1.59 -32.85
N GLN A 23 1.03 -2.37 -32.08
CA GLN A 23 0.85 -3.80 -31.92
C GLN A 23 0.26 -4.12 -30.54
N HIS A 24 -0.36 -5.29 -30.44
CA HIS A 24 -0.76 -5.82 -29.14
C HIS A 24 0.48 -6.43 -28.45
N SER A 25 0.73 -6.03 -27.21
CA SER A 25 1.85 -6.60 -26.46
C SER A 25 1.55 -8.05 -26.07
N PRO A 26 2.49 -8.99 -26.27
CA PRO A 26 2.36 -10.35 -25.74
C PRO A 26 2.64 -10.42 -24.22
N VAL A 27 2.99 -9.30 -23.59
CA VAL A 27 3.32 -9.21 -22.17
C VAL A 27 2.07 -8.89 -21.36
N PHE A 28 1.82 -9.69 -20.33
CA PHE A 28 0.68 -9.50 -19.44
C PHE A 28 1.06 -8.61 -18.26
N PRO A 29 0.24 -7.60 -17.91
CA PRO A 29 0.50 -6.74 -16.77
C PRO A 29 0.42 -7.53 -15.46
N HIS A 30 1.45 -7.46 -14.61
CA HIS A 30 1.54 -8.13 -13.31
C HIS A 30 0.35 -7.79 -12.40
N VAL A 31 -0.12 -6.55 -12.52
CA VAL A 31 -1.25 -5.99 -11.76
C VAL A 31 -2.62 -6.41 -12.31
N GLY A 32 -2.68 -7.16 -13.41
CA GLY A 32 -3.92 -7.56 -14.09
C GLY A 32 -4.38 -6.56 -15.14
N THR A 33 -5.15 -7.05 -16.13
CA THR A 33 -5.51 -6.29 -17.33
C THR A 33 -6.46 -5.13 -17.06
N ASP A 34 -7.38 -5.28 -16.11
CA ASP A 34 -8.43 -4.30 -15.81
C ASP A 34 -8.01 -3.22 -14.79
N THR A 35 -6.73 -3.14 -14.44
CA THR A 35 -6.20 -2.15 -13.48
C THR A 35 -5.67 -0.87 -14.13
N ARG A 36 -5.92 -0.71 -15.42
CA ARG A 36 -5.48 0.45 -16.19
C ARG A 36 -6.10 1.75 -15.68
N VAL A 37 -5.27 2.77 -15.53
CA VAL A 37 -5.69 4.10 -15.09
C VAL A 37 -5.44 5.12 -16.19
N THR A 38 -6.45 5.94 -16.48
CA THR A 38 -6.32 7.07 -17.41
C THR A 38 -5.75 8.28 -16.69
N LEU A 39 -4.59 8.76 -17.14
CA LEU A 39 -3.96 9.96 -16.61
C LEU A 39 -4.69 11.21 -17.12
N ARG A 40 -5.54 11.79 -16.27
CA ARG A 40 -6.42 12.92 -16.64
C ARG A 40 -5.79 14.30 -16.45
N ASN A 41 -4.78 14.43 -15.57
CA ASN A 41 -4.27 15.73 -15.12
C ASN A 41 -2.91 16.11 -15.74
N ASP A 42 -2.42 15.36 -16.73
CA ASP A 42 -1.12 15.61 -17.33
C ASP A 42 -1.26 16.00 -18.81
N THR A 43 -1.00 17.28 -19.09
CA THR A 43 -0.98 17.85 -20.45
C THR A 43 0.04 17.17 -21.37
N ARG A 44 1.04 16.47 -20.82
CA ARG A 44 2.04 15.73 -21.59
C ARG A 44 1.56 14.34 -22.00
N ASN A 45 0.62 13.77 -21.26
CA ASN A 45 0.18 12.38 -21.44
C ASN A 45 -1.16 12.25 -22.17
N ASN A 46 -1.86 13.35 -22.50
CA ASN A 46 -3.04 13.39 -23.37
C ASN A 46 -4.08 12.26 -23.11
N GLY A 47 -4.39 11.97 -21.85
CA GLY A 47 -5.34 10.90 -21.52
C GLY A 47 -4.81 9.47 -21.72
N LYS A 48 -3.50 9.28 -21.73
CA LYS A 48 -2.88 7.95 -21.82
C LYS A 48 -3.39 7.03 -20.70
N SER A 49 -3.74 5.81 -21.08
CA SER A 49 -4.08 4.74 -20.13
C SER A 49 -2.85 3.89 -19.84
N VAL A 50 -2.46 3.81 -18.58
CA VAL A 50 -1.24 3.11 -18.13
C VAL A 50 -1.56 2.13 -17.02
N TRP A 51 -0.75 1.08 -16.89
CA TRP A 51 -0.78 0.20 -15.72
C TRP A 51 0.06 0.77 -14.58
N PRO A 52 -0.35 0.54 -13.32
CA PRO A 52 0.44 0.92 -12.15
C PRO A 52 1.86 0.34 -12.15
N LEU A 53 2.81 1.17 -11.70
CA LEU A 53 4.17 0.76 -11.36
C LEU A 53 4.18 0.22 -9.92
N VAL A 54 4.62 -1.02 -9.78
CA VAL A 54 4.88 -1.70 -8.51
C VAL A 54 6.38 -1.60 -8.25
N THR A 55 6.79 -1.00 -7.13
CA THR A 55 8.21 -0.85 -6.74
C THR A 55 8.61 -1.72 -5.55
N GLY A 56 7.73 -2.64 -5.15
CA GLY A 56 7.89 -3.54 -4.02
C GLY A 56 6.56 -4.19 -3.68
N THR A 57 6.59 -5.36 -3.07
CA THR A 57 5.38 -6.07 -2.60
C THR A 57 5.30 -5.95 -1.09
N PHE A 58 4.15 -5.54 -0.56
CA PHE A 58 3.86 -5.71 0.87
C PHE A 58 3.64 -7.20 1.12
N GLY A 59 4.49 -7.85 1.91
CA GLY A 59 4.37 -9.27 2.19
C GLY A 59 3.17 -9.57 3.09
N GLY A 60 2.65 -10.80 3.06
CA GLY A 60 1.58 -11.23 3.97
C GLY A 60 1.96 -11.12 5.45
N VAL A 61 3.25 -11.28 5.77
CA VAL A 61 3.80 -11.05 7.12
C VAL A 61 3.80 -9.58 7.51
N ASP A 62 4.02 -8.66 6.56
CA ASP A 62 3.97 -7.21 6.79
C ASP A 62 2.53 -6.74 7.01
N PHE A 63 1.57 -7.35 6.30
CA PHE A 63 0.14 -7.15 6.55
C PHE A 63 -0.27 -7.67 7.94
N LEU A 64 0.12 -8.91 8.29
CA LEU A 64 -0.17 -9.47 9.60
C LEU A 64 0.45 -8.64 10.72
N HIS A 65 1.68 -8.14 10.57
CA HIS A 65 2.30 -7.27 11.57
C HIS A 65 1.66 -5.88 11.62
N SER A 66 1.20 -5.35 10.49
CA SER A 66 0.46 -4.07 10.47
C SER A 66 -0.88 -4.22 11.20
N VAL A 67 -1.65 -5.28 10.93
CA VAL A 67 -2.95 -5.54 11.58
C VAL A 67 -2.79 -5.98 13.03
N LEU A 68 -1.89 -6.92 13.34
CA LEU A 68 -1.69 -7.44 14.69
C LEU A 68 -0.93 -6.44 15.57
N GLY A 69 0.00 -5.68 15.01
CA GLY A 69 0.70 -4.61 15.70
C GLY A 69 -0.26 -3.47 16.06
N GLU A 70 -1.11 -3.04 15.11
CA GLU A 70 -2.15 -2.04 15.36
C GLU A 70 -3.17 -2.52 16.41
N ALA A 71 -3.61 -3.79 16.35
CA ALA A 71 -4.52 -4.36 17.34
C ALA A 71 -3.87 -4.52 18.72
N ASN A 72 -2.59 -4.91 18.80
CA ASN A 72 -1.85 -5.01 20.06
C ASN A 72 -1.59 -3.63 20.69
N ASP A 73 -1.31 -2.60 19.88
CA ASP A 73 -1.19 -1.22 20.36
C ASP A 73 -2.53 -0.69 20.90
N HIS A 74 -3.65 -1.01 20.24
CA HIS A 74 -5.00 -0.67 20.72
C HIS A 74 -5.36 -1.37 22.04
N PHE A 75 -4.96 -2.64 22.19
CA PHE A 75 -5.17 -3.41 23.41
C PHE A 75 -4.32 -2.86 24.58
N THR A 76 -3.05 -2.56 24.32
CA THR A 76 -2.13 -2.03 25.34
C THR A 76 -2.57 -0.63 25.80
N GLN A 77 -3.07 0.23 24.91
CA GLN A 77 -3.63 1.54 25.28
C GLN A 77 -4.87 1.41 26.16
N SER A 78 -5.79 0.50 25.84
CA SER A 78 -7.02 0.30 26.62
C SER A 78 -6.73 -0.17 28.05
N GLU A 79 -5.76 -1.08 28.23
CA GLU A 79 -5.33 -1.56 29.55
C GLU A 79 -4.67 -0.46 30.40
N VAL A 80 -3.89 0.43 29.79
CA VAL A 80 -3.23 1.55 30.49
C VAL A 80 -4.25 2.60 30.92
N ASP A 81 -5.22 2.93 30.08
CA ASP A 81 -6.28 3.88 30.43
C ASP A 81 -7.17 3.35 31.55
N GLU A 82 -7.59 2.07 31.52
CA GLU A 82 -8.35 1.46 32.62
C GLU A 82 -7.57 1.43 33.93
N MET A 83 -6.27 1.14 33.88
CA MET A 83 -5.41 1.18 35.07
C MET A 83 -5.30 2.60 35.65
N ASN A 84 -5.15 3.61 34.80
CA ASN A 84 -5.06 5.00 35.23
C ASN A 84 -6.38 5.48 35.86
N ASP A 85 -7.52 5.10 35.27
CA ASP A 85 -8.85 5.40 35.82
C ASP A 85 -9.10 4.71 37.17
N ALA A 86 -8.68 3.45 37.32
CA ALA A 86 -8.77 2.72 38.58
C ALA A 86 -7.90 3.36 39.68
N LEU A 87 -6.68 3.80 39.34
CA LEU A 87 -5.79 4.50 40.27
C LEU A 87 -6.33 5.88 40.67
N LEU A 88 -6.85 6.66 39.72
CA LEU A 88 -7.50 7.95 40.00
C LEU A 88 -8.71 7.80 40.93
N THR A 89 -9.53 6.76 40.69
CA THR A 89 -10.69 6.45 41.53
C THR A 89 -10.27 6.06 42.95
N ALA A 90 -9.22 5.23 43.08
CA ALA A 90 -8.67 4.84 44.38
C ALA A 90 -8.06 6.03 45.14
N GLU A 91 -7.35 6.93 44.45
CA GLU A 91 -6.79 8.14 45.06
C GLU A 91 -7.90 9.07 45.60
N GLN A 92 -9.00 9.21 44.86
CA GLN A 92 -10.17 9.99 45.30
C GLN A 92 -10.87 9.37 46.51
N LEU A 93 -10.97 8.04 46.57
CA LEU A 93 -11.54 7.32 47.72
C LEU A 93 -10.66 7.40 48.97
N THR A 94 -9.35 7.60 48.83
CA THR A 94 -8.40 7.64 49.96
C THR A 94 -8.24 9.06 50.54
N LYS A 95 -8.74 10.10 49.86
CA LYS A 95 -8.70 11.50 50.32
C LYS A 95 -9.99 11.98 51.03
N GLY A 96 -10.97 11.09 51.24
CA GLY A 96 -12.15 11.33 52.10
C GLY A 96 -11.97 10.76 53.49
#